data_AF-A0AAW0J7W1-F1
#
_entry.id   AF-A0AAW0J7W1-F1
#
_cell.length_a   1.000
_cell.length_b   1.000
_cell.length_c   1.000
_cell.angle_alpha   90.00
_cell.angle_beta   90.00
_cell.angle_gamma   90.00
#
_symmetry.space_group_name_H-M   'P 1'
#
loop_
_entity.id
_entity.type
_entity.pdbx_description
1 polymer ?
#
loop_
_entity_poly.entity_id
_entity_poly.type
_entity_poly.pdbx_seq_one_letter_code
_entity_poly.pdbx_strand_id
1 'polypeptide(L)'
;MDGGDIYKASSSLRVNSSSLWRNNSVEVFNRSSHEEDDEEALKWAALEKLPTFDRLRKGILTTSKGEANEINIESLGFEQRKQLLERLVKVAEEDNEKFLMKVRKRIDRVGIDLPTIEVRFEHLNVEAEAHVGGRALPTFFNFGVNIVEGFLNSLHILPSKKTHLSILKDVSGIVKPRRMTLLLGPPSSGKTTLLLALAGKLDPDLKLSGRVTYNGHGMNEFVPQRTAAYISQYDLHIGEMTVRETLGFSARCQGVGSRYDMLAELSRREIEANIKPDPDIDIYMKAATTEGQEATVVTDYTLKVLGLDVCADTMVGDEMIRGISGGQRKRVTTEELMTDGNNESVKEFVKSYFGYKHDFLGVVAVVVAGIAVLFAFIFAVSIKVFNFQRR
;
A
#
# COMPACT_ATOMS: atom_id res chain seq x y z
N MET A 1 39.06 12.83 -88.80
CA MET A 1 38.94 12.40 -87.40
C MET A 1 37.47 12.08 -87.20
N ASP A 2 37.06 11.02 -87.90
CA ASP A 2 36.65 9.72 -87.34
C ASP A 2 35.23 9.84 -86.81
N GLY A 3 34.16 9.37 -87.45
CA GLY A 3 33.96 8.39 -88.52
C GLY A 3 32.57 7.81 -88.22
N GLY A 4 31.51 8.14 -88.97
CA GLY A 4 31.02 7.32 -90.07
C GLY A 4 29.81 6.48 -89.63
N ASP A 5 28.61 6.83 -90.15
CA ASP A 5 27.76 5.96 -90.99
C ASP A 5 27.37 4.55 -90.45
N ILE A 6 26.13 4.02 -90.45
CA ILE A 6 25.02 4.05 -91.42
C ILE A 6 23.83 3.25 -90.81
N TYR A 7 22.60 3.74 -91.04
CA TYR A 7 21.28 3.08 -91.24
C TYR A 7 20.98 1.64 -90.79
N LYS A 8 19.80 1.43 -90.17
CA LYS A 8 18.61 0.80 -90.84
C LYS A 8 17.38 0.71 -89.94
N ALA A 9 16.24 1.07 -90.53
CA ALA A 9 14.89 0.85 -90.02
C ALA A 9 14.50 -0.65 -90.06
N SER A 10 13.57 -1.07 -89.19
CA SER A 10 12.51 -2.03 -89.53
C SER A 10 11.39 -2.07 -88.47
N SER A 11 10.18 -1.97 -89.00
CA SER A 11 8.86 -2.13 -88.39
C SER A 11 8.62 -3.53 -87.79
N SER A 12 7.79 -3.63 -86.75
CA SER A 12 6.82 -4.74 -86.67
C SER A 12 5.60 -4.39 -85.83
N LEU A 13 4.44 -4.71 -86.41
CA LEU A 13 3.09 -4.69 -85.85
C LEU A 13 2.90 -5.92 -84.93
N ARG A 14 2.07 -5.81 -83.87
CA ARG A 14 1.03 -6.81 -83.51
C ARG A 14 0.20 -6.40 -82.29
N VAL A 15 -1.01 -5.93 -82.58
CA VAL A 15 -2.32 -6.44 -82.14
C VAL A 15 -2.32 -7.44 -80.95
N ASN A 16 -2.89 -6.96 -79.84
CA ASN A 16 -4.03 -7.50 -79.09
C ASN A 16 -4.09 -9.02 -78.79
N SER A 17 -4.01 -9.35 -77.49
CA SER A 17 -4.77 -10.46 -76.89
C SER A 17 -5.29 -10.03 -75.53
N SER A 18 -6.60 -10.14 -75.38
CA SER A 18 -7.43 -9.85 -74.23
C SER A 18 -7.14 -10.77 -73.04
N SER A 19 -7.18 -10.22 -71.82
CA SER A 19 -8.01 -10.81 -70.78
C SER A 19 -8.46 -9.72 -69.81
N LEU A 20 -9.78 -9.55 -69.78
CA LEU A 20 -10.52 -9.11 -68.61
C LEU A 20 -9.95 -9.88 -67.40
N TRP A 21 -9.72 -9.19 -66.28
CA TRP A 21 -10.24 -9.53 -64.94
C TRP A 21 -9.96 -8.31 -64.06
N ARG A 22 -11.05 -7.61 -63.74
CA ARG A 22 -11.07 -6.40 -62.93
C ARG A 22 -10.96 -6.85 -61.47
N ASN A 23 -9.83 -6.55 -60.83
CA ASN A 23 -9.60 -6.79 -59.41
C ASN A 23 -10.68 -6.11 -58.57
N ASN A 24 -11.47 -6.91 -57.86
CA ASN A 24 -12.42 -6.44 -56.84
C ASN A 24 -12.12 -7.12 -55.48
N SER A 25 -10.85 -7.08 -55.05
CA SER A 25 -10.35 -7.81 -53.87
C SER A 25 -9.69 -6.94 -52.80
N VAL A 26 -9.83 -5.60 -52.86
CA VAL A 26 -9.14 -4.69 -51.93
C VAL A 26 -10.10 -3.89 -51.01
N GLU A 27 -11.42 -4.14 -51.04
CA GLU A 27 -12.37 -3.49 -50.12
C GLU A 27 -12.83 -4.37 -48.94
N VAL A 28 -12.32 -5.60 -48.80
CA VAL A 28 -12.80 -6.53 -47.76
C VAL A 28 -12.04 -6.41 -46.42
N PHE A 29 -10.88 -5.75 -46.39
CA PHE A 29 -10.06 -5.65 -45.17
C PHE A 29 -10.19 -4.34 -44.37
N ASN A 30 -11.03 -3.40 -44.83
CA ASN A 30 -11.26 -2.12 -44.14
C ASN A 30 -12.61 -2.03 -43.41
N ARG A 31 -13.46 -3.07 -43.54
CA ARG A 31 -14.77 -3.13 -42.87
C ARG A 31 -14.70 -3.68 -41.45
N SER A 32 -13.78 -4.60 -41.16
CA SER A 32 -13.72 -5.27 -39.85
C SER A 32 -13.23 -4.36 -38.73
N SER A 33 -12.25 -3.48 -38.98
CA SER A 33 -11.77 -2.55 -37.95
C SER A 33 -12.78 -1.45 -37.62
N HIS A 34 -13.59 -1.05 -38.60
CA HIS A 34 -14.61 -0.02 -38.42
C HIS A 34 -15.83 -0.55 -37.63
N GLU A 35 -16.20 -1.81 -37.86
CA GLU A 35 -17.28 -2.48 -37.11
C GLU A 35 -16.88 -2.76 -35.65
N GLU A 36 -15.62 -3.12 -35.39
CA GLU A 36 -15.09 -3.32 -34.03
C GLU A 36 -15.07 -2.01 -33.20
N ASP A 37 -14.63 -0.89 -33.80
CA ASP A 37 -14.62 0.42 -33.17
C ASP A 37 -16.06 0.93 -32.85
N ASP A 38 -17.01 0.68 -33.74
CA ASP A 38 -18.42 1.04 -33.55
C ASP A 38 -19.07 0.21 -32.42
N GLU A 39 -18.76 -1.08 -32.34
CA GLU A 39 -19.23 -1.96 -31.25
C GLU A 39 -18.63 -1.54 -29.90
N GLU A 40 -17.34 -1.19 -29.86
CA GLU A 40 -16.70 -0.69 -28.65
C GLU A 40 -17.34 0.64 -28.21
N ALA A 41 -17.59 1.56 -29.14
CA ALA A 41 -18.24 2.84 -28.87
C ALA A 41 -19.66 2.65 -28.29
N LEU A 42 -20.43 1.67 -28.78
CA LEU A 42 -21.74 1.31 -28.24
C LEU A 42 -21.65 0.76 -26.81
N LYS A 43 -20.68 -0.13 -26.54
CA LYS A 43 -20.44 -0.68 -25.19
C LYS A 43 -20.05 0.44 -24.21
N TRP A 44 -19.20 1.38 -24.63
CA TRP A 44 -18.87 2.56 -23.82
C TRP A 44 -20.09 3.44 -23.53
N ALA A 45 -20.90 3.73 -24.54
CA ALA A 45 -22.12 4.52 -24.37
C ALA A 45 -23.15 3.84 -23.45
N ALA A 46 -23.19 2.51 -23.44
CA ALA A 46 -24.00 1.74 -22.49
C ALA A 46 -23.47 1.88 -21.06
N LEU A 47 -22.15 1.82 -20.85
CA LEU A 47 -21.52 1.99 -19.53
C LEU A 47 -21.70 3.41 -18.97
N GLU A 48 -21.61 4.44 -19.80
CA GLU A 48 -21.79 5.83 -19.36
C GLU A 48 -23.21 6.11 -18.84
N LYS A 49 -24.21 5.41 -19.37
CA LYS A 49 -25.62 5.50 -18.94
C LYS A 49 -25.90 4.80 -17.61
N LEU A 50 -24.97 4.00 -17.10
CA LEU A 50 -25.15 3.31 -15.83
C LEU A 50 -25.05 4.28 -14.65
N PRO A 51 -25.75 3.98 -13.53
CA PRO A 51 -25.51 4.67 -12.27
C PRO A 51 -24.02 4.63 -11.87
N THR A 52 -23.55 5.64 -11.13
CA THR A 52 -22.14 5.76 -10.74
C THR A 52 -21.61 4.48 -10.08
N PHE A 53 -22.41 3.86 -9.22
CA PHE A 53 -22.03 2.63 -8.52
C PHE A 53 -21.73 1.47 -9.49
N ASP A 54 -22.65 1.18 -10.43
CA ASP A 54 -22.50 0.09 -11.39
C ASP A 54 -21.39 0.39 -12.40
N ARG A 55 -21.25 1.66 -12.80
CA ARG A 55 -20.21 2.12 -13.73
C ARG A 55 -18.80 1.91 -13.18
N LEU A 56 -18.61 2.08 -11.87
CA LEU A 56 -17.32 1.84 -11.22
C LEU A 56 -16.99 0.36 -11.05
N ARG A 57 -17.99 -0.53 -11.10
CA ARG A 57 -17.81 -1.99 -11.00
C ARG A 57 -17.78 -2.71 -12.34
N LYS A 58 -18.03 -2.00 -13.45
CA LYS A 58 -17.95 -2.52 -14.81
C LYS A 58 -16.87 -1.81 -15.62
N GLY A 59 -16.20 -2.54 -16.51
CA GLY A 59 -15.17 -2.00 -17.39
C GLY A 59 -15.11 -2.74 -18.71
N ILE A 60 -14.35 -2.20 -19.66
CA ILE A 60 -14.12 -2.82 -20.97
C ILE A 60 -12.70 -3.34 -21.03
N LEU A 61 -12.54 -4.66 -21.13
CA LEU A 61 -11.24 -5.30 -21.22
C LEU A 61 -11.02 -5.75 -22.66
N THR A 62 -9.97 -5.22 -23.30
CA THR A 62 -9.53 -5.71 -24.59
C THR A 62 -8.84 -7.06 -24.41
N THR A 63 -9.34 -8.10 -25.08
CA THR A 63 -8.69 -9.42 -25.06
C THR A 63 -7.47 -9.43 -26.00
N SER A 64 -6.62 -10.44 -25.88
CA SER A 64 -5.46 -10.62 -26.77
C SER A 64 -5.82 -10.76 -28.26
N LYS A 65 -7.09 -10.97 -28.57
CA LYS A 65 -7.64 -11.04 -29.94
C LYS A 65 -8.14 -9.70 -30.48
N GLY A 66 -8.07 -8.62 -29.69
CA GLY A 66 -8.60 -7.31 -30.06
C GLY A 66 -10.07 -7.09 -29.69
N GLU A 67 -10.81 -8.13 -29.32
CA GLU A 67 -12.22 -8.01 -28.94
C GLU A 67 -12.36 -7.30 -27.57
N ALA A 68 -13.16 -6.24 -27.55
CA ALA A 68 -13.53 -5.48 -26.36
C ALA A 68 -14.71 -6.15 -25.64
N ASN A 69 -14.46 -6.73 -24.46
CA ASN A 69 -15.48 -7.40 -23.66
C ASN A 69 -15.84 -6.61 -22.40
N GLU A 70 -17.13 -6.48 -22.12
CA GLU A 70 -17.60 -5.94 -20.85
C GLU A 70 -17.28 -6.95 -19.74
N ILE A 71 -16.59 -6.48 -18.70
CA ILE A 71 -16.23 -7.28 -17.54
C ILE A 71 -16.80 -6.68 -16.26
N ASN A 72 -17.24 -7.54 -15.35
CA ASN A 72 -17.49 -7.16 -13.96
C ASN A 72 -16.19 -7.26 -13.17
N ILE A 73 -15.79 -6.15 -12.56
CA ILE A 73 -14.55 -5.97 -11.81
C ILE A 73 -14.55 -6.82 -10.55
N GLU A 74 -15.70 -7.01 -9.89
CA GLU A 74 -15.82 -7.87 -8.71
C GLU A 74 -15.41 -9.31 -8.99
N SER A 75 -15.67 -9.79 -10.21
CA SER A 75 -15.41 -11.16 -10.65
C SER A 75 -14.15 -11.29 -11.50
N LEU A 76 -13.21 -10.34 -11.43
CA LEU A 76 -11.94 -10.42 -12.16
C LEU A 76 -11.15 -11.67 -11.75
N GLY A 77 -11.02 -12.60 -12.69
CA GLY A 77 -10.27 -13.85 -12.50
C GLY A 77 -8.75 -13.64 -12.49
N PHE A 78 -8.02 -14.63 -11.97
CA PHE A 78 -6.55 -14.58 -11.90
C PHE A 78 -5.89 -14.37 -13.27
N GLU A 79 -6.34 -15.08 -14.30
CA GLU A 79 -5.79 -14.96 -15.66
C GLU A 79 -6.03 -13.56 -16.25
N GLN A 80 -7.22 -12.99 -16.06
CA GLN A 80 -7.56 -11.65 -16.54
C GLN A 80 -6.72 -10.57 -15.86
N ARG A 81 -6.54 -10.67 -14.53
CA ARG A 81 -5.66 -9.76 -13.78
C ARG A 81 -4.21 -9.86 -14.25
N LYS A 82 -3.72 -11.08 -14.43
CA LYS A 82 -2.36 -11.31 -14.93
C LYS A 82 -2.16 -10.70 -16.32
N GLN A 83 -3.10 -10.91 -17.24
CA GLN A 83 -3.07 -10.33 -18.59
C GLN A 83 -3.15 -8.80 -18.57
N LEU A 84 -3.99 -8.23 -17.70
CA LEU A 84 -4.07 -6.78 -17.50
C LEU A 84 -2.72 -6.23 -17.03
N LEU A 85 -2.12 -6.84 -16.00
CA LEU A 85 -0.82 -6.40 -15.47
C LEU A 85 0.33 -6.62 -16.47
N GLU A 86 0.28 -7.67 -17.29
CA GLU A 86 1.26 -7.87 -18.37
C GLU A 86 1.17 -6.80 -19.45
N ARG A 87 -0.02 -6.26 -19.74
CA ARG A 87 -0.21 -5.16 -20.69
C ARG A 87 0.17 -3.80 -20.10
N LEU A 88 -0.14 -3.58 -18.82
CA LEU A 88 0.18 -2.33 -18.13
C LEU A 88 1.66 -2.20 -17.81
N VAL A 89 2.27 -3.26 -17.28
CA VAL A 89 3.67 -3.29 -16.83
C VAL A 89 4.28 -4.63 -17.23
N LYS A 90 4.88 -4.72 -18.40
CA LYS A 90 5.56 -5.94 -18.84
C LYS A 90 6.90 -6.08 -18.15
N VAL A 91 7.74 -5.04 -18.26
CA VAL A 91 9.04 -4.94 -17.59
C VAL A 91 8.94 -3.85 -16.53
N ALA A 92 9.05 -4.24 -15.25
CA ALA A 92 8.86 -3.34 -14.12
C ALA A 92 9.77 -2.10 -14.16
N GLU A 93 11.04 -2.26 -14.55
CA GLU A 93 12.02 -1.17 -14.57
C GLU A 93 11.75 -0.12 -15.66
N GLU A 94 11.16 -0.52 -16.79
CA GLU A 94 10.97 0.37 -17.95
C GLU A 94 9.55 0.91 -18.07
N ASP A 95 8.55 0.07 -17.78
CA ASP A 95 7.15 0.37 -18.07
C ASP A 95 6.41 0.98 -16.87
N ASN A 96 6.92 0.80 -15.64
CA ASN A 96 6.26 1.31 -14.46
C ASN A 96 6.15 2.85 -14.47
N GLU A 97 7.21 3.55 -14.89
CA GLU A 97 7.16 5.01 -15.03
C GLU A 97 6.10 5.43 -16.06
N LYS A 98 6.06 4.77 -17.23
CA LYS A 98 5.07 5.06 -18.29
C LYS A 98 3.65 4.82 -17.79
N PHE A 99 3.44 3.72 -17.08
CA PHE A 99 2.16 3.37 -16.47
C PHE A 99 1.72 4.43 -15.46
N LEU A 100 2.56 4.78 -14.48
CA LEU A 100 2.25 5.81 -13.48
C LEU A 100 2.01 7.18 -14.13
N MET A 101 2.74 7.51 -15.21
CA MET A 101 2.50 8.72 -15.99
C MET A 101 1.17 8.69 -16.74
N LYS A 102 0.69 7.54 -17.23
CA LYS A 102 -0.66 7.41 -17.81
C LYS A 102 -1.75 7.61 -16.75
N VAL A 103 -1.60 6.99 -15.58
CA VAL A 103 -2.51 7.18 -14.43
C VAL A 103 -2.58 8.66 -14.06
N ARG A 104 -1.42 9.31 -13.90
CA ARG A 104 -1.34 10.73 -13.59
C ARG A 104 -1.98 11.60 -14.68
N LYS A 105 -1.67 11.36 -15.95
CA LYS A 105 -2.28 12.10 -17.07
C LYS A 105 -3.81 11.99 -17.05
N ARG A 106 -4.37 10.83 -16.71
CA ARG A 106 -5.82 10.65 -16.59
C ARG A 106 -6.41 11.57 -15.53
N ILE A 107 -5.80 11.63 -14.35
CA ILE A 107 -6.22 12.49 -13.23
C ILE A 107 -6.05 13.98 -13.59
N ASP A 108 -4.92 14.35 -14.17
CA ASP A 108 -4.60 15.74 -14.55
C ASP A 108 -5.54 16.26 -15.66
N ARG A 109 -6.00 15.39 -16.58
CA ARG A 109 -6.94 15.75 -17.67
C ARG A 109 -8.28 16.29 -17.19
N VAL A 110 -8.71 15.90 -15.99
CA VAL A 110 -9.95 16.36 -15.36
C VAL A 110 -9.72 17.41 -14.26
N GLY A 111 -8.49 17.91 -14.15
CA GLY A 111 -8.12 18.97 -13.20
C GLY A 111 -8.30 18.55 -11.73
N ILE A 112 -8.02 17.28 -11.41
CA ILE A 112 -7.97 16.82 -10.02
C ILE A 112 -6.54 16.99 -9.51
N ASP A 113 -6.37 17.88 -8.53
CA ASP A 113 -5.08 18.08 -7.89
C ASP A 113 -4.85 17.02 -6.80
N LEU A 114 -3.81 16.21 -6.99
CA LEU A 114 -3.40 15.24 -5.98
C LEU A 114 -2.78 15.94 -4.76
N PRO A 115 -3.20 15.60 -3.53
CA PRO A 115 -2.67 16.22 -2.33
C PRO A 115 -1.17 15.93 -2.19
N THR A 116 -0.41 16.96 -1.84
CA THR A 116 1.02 16.84 -1.53
C THR A 116 1.27 17.16 -0.07
N ILE A 117 2.23 16.49 0.56
CA ILE A 117 2.55 16.69 1.98
C ILE A 117 3.90 17.42 2.07
N GLU A 118 3.90 18.64 2.60
CA GLU A 118 5.08 19.32 3.11
C GLU A 118 5.14 19.15 4.63
N VAL A 119 6.27 18.64 5.14
CA VAL A 119 6.51 18.52 6.58
C VAL A 119 7.49 19.61 7.00
N ARG A 120 7.06 20.46 7.93
CA ARG A 120 7.88 21.54 8.50
C ARG A 120 8.06 21.31 9.98
N PHE A 121 9.29 21.47 10.45
CA PHE A 121 9.63 21.38 11.86
C PHE A 121 10.43 22.61 12.28
N GLU A 122 10.08 23.18 13.41
CA GLU A 122 10.62 24.44 13.92
C GLU A 122 10.95 24.28 15.40
N HIS A 123 12.17 24.67 15.75
CA HIS A 123 12.70 24.66 17.12
C HIS A 123 12.50 23.31 17.84
N LEU A 124 12.69 22.21 17.12
CA LEU A 124 12.43 20.87 17.62
C LEU A 124 13.50 20.46 18.64
N ASN A 125 13.08 20.19 19.88
CA ASN A 125 13.92 19.58 20.90
C ASN A 125 13.30 18.26 21.38
N VAL A 126 14.15 17.27 21.57
CA VAL A 126 13.76 15.98 22.16
C VAL A 126 14.68 15.70 23.34
N GLU A 127 14.07 15.46 24.50
CA GLU A 127 14.78 15.20 25.75
C GLU A 127 14.35 13.84 26.32
N ALA A 128 15.31 13.11 26.86
CA ALA A 128 15.09 11.90 27.64
C ALA A 128 15.37 12.16 29.11
N GLU A 129 14.52 11.65 30.00
CA GLU A 129 14.84 11.59 31.43
C GLU A 129 15.63 10.30 31.71
N ALA A 130 16.90 10.43 32.06
CA ALA A 130 17.75 9.29 32.41
C ALA A 130 18.21 9.36 33.86
N HIS A 131 18.32 8.19 34.51
CA HIS A 131 18.95 8.05 35.82
C HIS A 131 20.47 7.91 35.63
N VAL A 132 21.27 8.74 36.29
CA VAL A 132 22.73 8.77 36.12
C VAL A 132 23.43 7.65 36.88
N GLY A 133 24.50 7.07 36.30
CA GLY A 133 25.44 6.16 36.95
C GLY A 133 25.10 4.67 36.78
N GLY A 134 25.56 3.80 37.71
CA GLY A 134 25.30 2.34 37.70
C GLY A 134 23.83 1.93 37.83
N ARG A 135 22.91 2.91 37.84
CA ARG A 135 21.45 2.77 37.84
C ARG A 135 20.81 2.81 36.45
N ALA A 136 21.58 3.07 35.39
CA ALA A 136 21.09 3.07 34.02
C ALA A 136 20.67 1.67 33.50
N LEU A 137 21.13 0.60 34.15
CA LEU A 137 20.74 -0.76 33.84
C LEU A 137 19.52 -1.19 34.68
N PRO A 138 18.43 -1.67 34.06
CA PRO A 138 17.29 -2.20 34.78
C PRO A 138 17.65 -3.56 35.39
N THR A 139 18.24 -3.54 36.59
CA THR A 139 18.40 -4.73 37.42
C THR A 139 17.27 -4.77 38.44
N PHE A 140 16.88 -5.98 38.88
CA PHE A 140 15.84 -6.15 39.91
C PHE A 140 16.10 -5.32 41.17
N PHE A 141 17.37 -5.13 41.52
CA PHE A 141 17.78 -4.28 42.65
C PHE A 141 17.54 -2.79 42.37
N ASN A 142 17.92 -2.31 41.19
CA ASN A 142 17.67 -0.92 40.78
C ASN A 142 16.16 -0.61 40.67
N PHE A 143 15.35 -1.58 40.25
CA PHE A 143 13.89 -1.44 40.22
C PHE A 143 13.27 -1.30 41.62
N GLY A 144 13.67 -2.15 42.57
CA GLY A 144 13.22 -2.05 43.97
C GLY A 144 13.59 -0.73 44.63
N VAL A 145 14.82 -0.25 44.39
CA VAL A 145 15.29 1.06 44.87
C VAL A 145 14.48 2.21 44.25
N ASN A 146 14.16 2.13 42.94
CA ASN A 146 13.37 3.16 42.26
C ASN A 146 11.92 3.25 42.77
N ILE A 147 11.28 2.14 43.15
CA ILE A 147 9.93 2.16 43.75
C ILE A 147 9.94 2.86 45.10
N VAL A 148 10.90 2.52 45.96
CA VAL A 148 11.04 3.12 47.29
C VAL A 148 11.39 4.61 47.18
N GLU A 149 12.27 4.98 46.25
CA GLU A 149 12.63 6.38 45.98
C GLU A 149 11.47 7.15 45.36
N GLY A 150 10.65 6.55 44.50
CA GLY A 150 9.41 7.15 43.97
C GLY A 150 8.39 7.43 45.08
N PHE A 151 8.24 6.51 46.03
CA PHE A 151 7.40 6.71 47.22
C PHE A 151 7.93 7.81 48.14
N LEU A 152 9.25 7.87 48.36
CA LEU A 152 9.89 8.90 49.19
C LEU A 152 9.95 10.28 48.51
N ASN A 153 10.04 10.32 47.18
CA ASN A 153 9.89 11.55 46.37
C ASN A 153 8.46 12.07 46.43
N SER A 154 7.45 11.18 46.40
CA SER A 154 6.04 11.53 46.60
C SER A 154 5.80 12.17 47.98
N LEU A 155 6.55 11.71 48.99
CA LEU A 155 6.57 12.27 50.34
C LEU A 155 7.48 13.52 50.51
N HIS A 156 8.08 14.05 49.44
CA HIS A 156 8.99 15.23 49.46
C HIS A 156 10.28 15.08 50.30
N ILE A 157 10.70 13.84 50.62
CA ILE A 157 11.86 13.58 51.50
C ILE A 157 13.18 13.53 50.73
N LEU A 158 13.15 13.18 49.44
CA LEU A 158 14.35 13.06 48.60
C LEU A 158 14.17 13.85 47.27
N PRO A 159 15.23 14.50 46.75
CA PRO A 159 15.20 15.10 45.42
C PRO A 159 15.45 14.04 44.34
N SER A 160 14.66 14.08 43.26
CA SER A 160 14.83 13.15 42.14
C SER A 160 16.18 13.35 41.43
N LYS A 161 16.97 12.28 41.32
CA LYS A 161 18.27 12.29 40.60
C LYS A 161 18.14 12.00 39.10
N LYS A 162 17.05 12.45 38.47
CA LYS A 162 16.87 12.35 37.02
C LYS A 162 17.63 13.48 36.34
N THR A 163 18.39 13.17 35.30
CA THR A 163 19.01 14.17 34.42
C THR A 163 18.33 14.17 33.06
N HIS A 164 18.08 15.37 32.54
CA HIS A 164 17.57 15.57 31.19
C HIS A 164 18.72 15.45 30.20
N LEU A 165 18.67 14.43 29.34
CA LEU A 165 19.58 14.28 28.22
C LEU A 165 18.89 14.78 26.95
N SER A 166 19.37 15.89 26.42
CA SER A 166 18.86 16.44 25.16
C SER A 166 19.46 15.68 23.98
N ILE A 167 18.58 14.98 23.24
CA ILE A 167 18.90 14.20 22.04
C ILE A 167 18.90 15.12 20.81
N LEU A 168 17.86 15.95 20.67
CA LEU A 168 17.75 16.96 19.61
C LEU A 168 17.74 18.36 20.25
N LYS A 169 18.48 19.30 19.65
CA LYS A 169 18.67 20.66 20.12
C LYS A 169 18.33 21.65 19.01
N ASP A 170 17.22 22.33 19.16
CA ASP A 170 16.75 23.45 18.34
C ASP A 170 16.80 23.18 16.82
N VAL A 171 16.28 22.02 16.42
CA VAL A 171 16.37 21.57 15.02
C VAL A 171 15.20 22.13 14.22
N SER A 172 15.49 22.79 13.10
CA SER A 172 14.48 23.37 12.20
C SER A 172 14.74 22.99 10.74
N GLY A 173 13.68 22.83 9.95
CA GLY A 173 13.79 22.42 8.56
C GLY A 173 12.47 22.09 7.88
N ILE A 174 12.54 21.80 6.59
CA ILE A 174 11.39 21.52 5.73
C ILE A 174 11.70 20.32 4.84
N VAL A 175 10.82 19.32 4.84
CA VAL A 175 10.80 18.22 3.88
C VAL A 175 9.78 18.56 2.80
N LYS A 176 10.28 18.86 1.61
CA LYS A 176 9.42 19.22 0.46
C LYS A 176 8.80 17.98 -0.18
N PRO A 177 7.55 18.06 -0.66
CA PRO A 177 6.93 16.97 -1.39
C PRO A 177 7.67 16.66 -2.70
N ARG A 178 7.48 15.44 -3.22
CA ARG A 178 8.03 14.97 -4.50
C ARG A 178 9.57 14.99 -4.58
N ARG A 179 10.26 14.86 -3.44
CA ARG A 179 11.72 14.79 -3.38
C ARG A 179 12.17 13.70 -2.42
N MET A 180 13.28 13.05 -2.77
CA MET A 180 14.00 12.19 -1.84
C MET A 180 14.92 13.07 -0.97
N THR A 181 14.80 12.96 0.35
CA THR A 181 15.63 13.69 1.30
C THR A 181 16.56 12.71 2.01
N LEU A 182 17.87 12.92 1.89
CA LEU A 182 18.89 12.09 2.53
C LEU A 182 19.36 12.73 3.85
N LEU A 183 19.14 12.04 4.97
CA LEU A 183 19.60 12.47 6.30
C LEU A 183 20.88 11.70 6.69
N LEU A 184 22.01 12.39 6.71
CA LEU A 184 23.30 11.83 7.12
C LEU A 184 23.76 12.42 8.45
N GLY A 185 24.39 11.60 9.29
CA GLY A 185 24.93 12.03 10.57
C GLY A 185 25.64 10.88 11.29
N PRO A 186 26.61 11.17 12.18
CA PRO A 186 27.38 10.15 12.88
C PRO A 186 26.49 9.28 13.79
N PRO A 187 26.95 8.10 14.24
CA PRO A 187 26.22 7.32 15.24
C PRO A 187 25.81 8.18 16.45
N SER A 188 24.63 7.90 17.01
CA SER A 188 24.06 8.66 18.14
C SER A 188 23.73 10.14 17.90
N SER A 189 23.73 10.62 16.65
CA SER A 189 23.34 12.01 16.32
C SER A 189 21.84 12.31 16.35
N GLY A 190 20.99 11.40 16.86
CA GLY A 190 19.55 11.60 16.95
C GLY A 190 18.75 11.44 15.64
N LYS A 191 19.33 10.87 14.57
CA LYS A 191 18.63 10.68 13.27
C LYS A 191 17.34 9.90 13.40
N THR A 192 17.41 8.74 14.05
CA THR A 192 16.25 7.87 14.26
C THR A 192 15.18 8.60 15.07
N THR A 193 15.60 9.32 16.13
CA THR A 193 14.73 10.15 16.96
C THR A 193 14.05 11.25 16.15
N LEU A 194 14.77 11.92 15.25
CA LEU A 194 14.21 12.94 14.37
C LEU A 194 13.15 12.33 13.44
N LEU A 195 13.44 11.20 12.78
CA LEU A 195 12.48 10.53 11.90
C LEU A 195 11.23 10.06 12.64
N LEU A 196 11.39 9.50 13.85
CA LEU A 196 10.26 9.08 14.70
C LEU A 196 9.42 10.28 15.18
N ALA A 197 10.06 11.38 15.55
CA ALA A 197 9.37 12.62 15.93
C ALA A 197 8.57 13.19 14.76
N LEU A 198 9.15 13.23 13.56
CA LEU A 198 8.46 13.67 12.36
C LEU A 198 7.29 12.74 11.99
N ALA A 199 7.43 11.42 12.15
CA ALA A 199 6.35 10.47 11.88
C ALA A 199 5.27 10.38 12.99
N GLY A 200 5.41 11.14 14.09
CA GLY A 200 4.53 11.04 15.26
C GLY A 200 4.61 9.69 15.99
N LYS A 201 5.71 8.95 15.84
CA LYS A 201 5.97 7.66 16.49
C LYS A 201 7.07 7.76 17.55
N LEU A 202 7.28 8.95 18.12
CA LEU A 202 8.23 9.14 19.20
C LEU A 202 7.76 8.39 20.45
N ASP A 203 8.71 7.82 21.19
CA ASP A 203 8.43 7.16 22.47
C ASP A 203 7.76 8.15 23.45
N PRO A 204 6.62 7.79 24.06
CA PRO A 204 5.94 8.64 25.04
C PRO A 204 6.79 9.06 26.24
N ASP A 205 7.83 8.30 26.58
CA ASP A 205 8.74 8.64 27.68
C ASP A 205 9.69 9.81 27.33
N LEU A 206 9.76 10.19 26.05
CA LEU A 206 10.56 11.31 25.56
C LEU A 206 9.75 12.60 25.53
N LYS A 207 10.33 13.67 26.06
CA LYS A 207 9.72 14.99 26.03
C LYS A 207 10.04 15.68 24.70
N LEU A 208 9.01 15.87 23.88
CA LEU A 208 9.07 16.64 22.64
C LEU A 208 8.70 18.10 22.91
N SER A 209 9.48 19.04 22.40
CA SER A 209 9.12 20.47 22.33
C SER A 209 9.48 21.05 20.96
N GLY A 210 8.90 22.21 20.63
CA GLY A 210 8.92 22.76 19.27
C GLY A 210 7.64 22.45 18.51
N ARG A 211 7.64 22.69 17.20
CA ARG A 211 6.46 22.53 16.35
C ARG A 211 6.76 21.65 15.15
N VAL A 212 5.90 20.68 14.88
CA VAL A 212 5.88 19.90 13.63
C VAL A 212 4.52 20.11 12.98
N THR A 213 4.52 20.50 11.70
CA THR A 213 3.30 20.73 10.93
C THR A 213 3.33 20.03 9.59
N TYR A 214 2.18 19.51 9.17
CA TYR A 214 1.95 18.93 7.85
C TYR A 214 1.03 19.88 7.09
N ASN A 215 1.53 20.50 6.01
CA ASN A 215 0.79 21.54 5.28
C ASN A 215 0.21 22.67 6.16
N GLY A 216 0.90 23.02 7.26
CA GLY A 216 0.47 24.03 8.22
C GLY A 216 -0.39 23.51 9.38
N HIS A 217 -0.88 22.27 9.32
CA HIS A 217 -1.64 21.63 10.39
C HIS A 217 -0.73 21.01 11.45
N GLY A 218 -0.97 21.29 12.73
CA GLY A 218 -0.24 20.68 13.83
C GLY A 218 -0.51 19.17 13.98
N MET A 219 0.43 18.45 14.58
CA MET A 219 0.32 16.99 14.80
C MET A 219 -0.85 16.56 15.69
N ASN A 220 -1.48 17.50 16.39
CA ASN A 220 -2.67 17.29 17.23
C ASN A 220 -3.99 17.51 16.48
N GLU A 221 -3.97 18.03 15.26
CA GLU A 221 -5.17 18.28 14.44
C GLU A 221 -5.58 17.07 13.61
N PHE A 222 -4.69 16.10 13.43
CA PHE A 222 -4.90 14.88 12.66
C PHE A 222 -4.13 13.71 13.29
N VAL A 223 -4.17 12.54 12.66
CA VAL A 223 -3.43 11.35 13.11
C VAL A 223 -2.18 11.19 12.22
N PRO A 224 -0.98 11.61 12.66
CA PRO A 224 0.22 11.60 11.81
C PRO A 224 0.59 10.22 11.29
N GLN A 225 0.29 9.18 12.06
CA GLN A 225 0.57 7.78 11.71
C GLN A 225 -0.26 7.27 10.54
N ARG A 226 -1.34 7.98 10.17
CA ARG A 226 -2.13 7.71 8.95
C ARG A 226 -1.60 8.45 7.72
N THR A 227 -0.72 9.44 7.91
CA THR A 227 -0.19 10.29 6.84
C THR A 227 1.30 10.07 6.60
N ALA A 228 2.01 9.52 7.59
CA ALA A 228 3.43 9.22 7.54
C ALA A 228 3.70 7.77 7.93
N ALA A 229 4.26 7.01 6.99
CA ALA A 229 4.78 5.68 7.24
C ALA A 229 6.23 5.76 7.74
N TYR A 230 6.55 4.96 8.76
CA TYR A 230 7.90 4.80 9.28
C TYR A 230 8.30 3.33 9.19
N ILE A 231 9.37 3.07 8.44
CA ILE A 231 9.95 1.74 8.26
C ILE A 231 11.08 1.57 9.29
N SER A 232 10.91 0.63 10.22
CA SER A 232 11.90 0.33 11.24
C SER A 232 13.17 -0.33 10.67
N GLN A 233 14.23 -0.32 11.48
CA GLN A 233 15.46 -1.05 11.16
C GLN A 233 15.22 -2.56 11.16
N TYR A 234 14.46 -3.05 12.14
CA TYR A 234 14.03 -4.43 12.25
C TYR A 234 12.79 -4.68 11.39
N ASP A 235 12.79 -5.79 10.67
CA ASP A 235 11.65 -6.26 9.89
C ASP A 235 10.89 -7.28 10.76
N LEU A 236 9.62 -7.01 11.04
CA LEU A 236 8.75 -7.89 11.85
C LEU A 236 7.68 -8.47 10.94
N HIS A 237 7.73 -9.78 10.73
CA HIS A 237 6.80 -10.50 9.86
C HIS A 237 6.31 -11.77 10.55
N ILE A 238 5.15 -12.26 10.13
CA ILE A 238 4.67 -13.60 10.51
C ILE A 238 5.39 -14.60 9.61
N GLY A 239 6.30 -15.40 10.18
CA GLY A 239 7.20 -16.27 9.43
C GLY A 239 6.49 -17.39 8.67
N GLU A 240 5.31 -17.79 9.13
CA GLU A 240 4.48 -18.86 8.56
C GLU A 240 3.64 -18.44 7.35
N MET A 241 3.53 -17.13 7.07
CA MET A 241 2.79 -16.63 5.92
C MET A 241 3.69 -16.54 4.69
N THR A 242 3.11 -16.73 3.51
CA THR A 242 3.79 -16.42 2.23
C THR A 242 3.88 -14.91 2.00
N VAL A 243 4.79 -14.49 1.12
CA VAL A 243 4.92 -13.07 0.74
C VAL A 243 3.59 -12.51 0.19
N ARG A 244 2.92 -13.26 -0.68
CA ARG A 244 1.63 -12.89 -1.26
C ARG A 244 0.54 -12.77 -0.20
N GLU A 245 0.47 -13.71 0.74
CA GLU A 245 -0.49 -13.66 1.84
C GLU A 245 -0.23 -12.47 2.76
N THR A 246 1.04 -12.18 3.05
CA THR A 246 1.45 -11.05 3.89
C THR A 246 1.03 -9.72 3.27
N LEU A 247 1.37 -9.49 2.00
CA LEU A 247 0.98 -8.28 1.28
C LEU A 247 -0.53 -8.19 1.09
N GLY A 248 -1.19 -9.29 0.74
CA GLY A 248 -2.65 -9.34 0.61
C GLY A 248 -3.37 -9.11 1.93
N PHE A 249 -2.79 -9.54 3.06
CA PHE A 249 -3.31 -9.23 4.39
C PHE A 249 -3.15 -7.74 4.72
N SER A 250 -1.97 -7.16 4.48
CA SER A 250 -1.75 -5.72 4.69
C SER A 250 -2.71 -4.85 3.87
N ALA A 251 -2.83 -5.14 2.56
CA ALA A 251 -3.72 -4.42 1.67
C ALA A 251 -5.19 -4.49 2.15
N ARG A 252 -5.63 -5.65 2.68
CA ARG A 252 -6.98 -5.81 3.26
C ARG A 252 -7.17 -5.03 4.56
N CYS A 253 -6.17 -4.99 5.44
CA CYS A 253 -6.23 -4.23 6.69
C CYS A 253 -6.40 -2.73 6.45
N GLN A 254 -5.92 -2.24 5.31
CA GLN A 254 -5.93 -0.83 4.94
C GLN A 254 -7.22 -0.43 4.19
N GLY A 255 -7.67 -1.31 3.29
CA GLY A 255 -8.86 -1.11 2.48
C GLY A 255 -8.75 0.06 1.49
N VAL A 256 -9.87 0.34 0.81
CA VAL A 256 -9.90 1.25 -0.35
C VAL A 256 -9.76 2.73 0.03
N GLY A 257 -10.00 3.08 1.29
CA GLY A 257 -9.91 4.44 1.82
C GLY A 257 -10.69 5.46 0.99
N SER A 258 -10.08 6.63 0.74
CA SER A 258 -10.66 7.69 -0.09
C SER A 258 -10.49 7.46 -1.61
N ARG A 259 -9.91 6.33 -2.03
CA ARG A 259 -9.67 6.07 -3.46
C ARG A 259 -10.97 5.91 -4.23
N TYR A 260 -11.98 5.31 -3.60
CA TYR A 260 -13.31 5.15 -4.21
C TYR A 260 -13.94 6.52 -4.53
N ASP A 261 -13.95 7.44 -3.56
CA ASP A 261 -14.51 8.78 -3.74
C ASP A 261 -13.74 9.58 -4.80
N MET A 262 -12.41 9.46 -4.81
CA MET A 262 -11.57 10.09 -5.83
C MET A 262 -11.88 9.55 -7.22
N LEU A 263 -12.04 8.23 -7.37
CA LEU A 263 -12.37 7.61 -8.65
C LEU A 263 -13.80 7.94 -9.11
N ALA A 264 -14.75 8.01 -8.18
CA ALA A 264 -16.12 8.43 -8.48
C ALA A 264 -16.16 9.85 -9.03
N GLU A 265 -15.43 10.78 -8.39
CA GLU A 265 -15.30 12.16 -8.84
C GLU A 265 -14.55 12.27 -10.17
N LEU A 266 -13.49 11.50 -10.36
CA LEU A 266 -12.77 11.40 -11.62
C LEU A 266 -13.70 10.96 -12.75
N SER A 267 -14.44 9.86 -12.54
CA SER A 267 -15.38 9.33 -13.53
C SER A 267 -16.51 10.30 -13.85
N ARG A 268 -16.98 11.08 -12.87
CA ARG A 268 -17.99 12.13 -13.08
C ARG A 268 -17.45 13.23 -14.02
N ARG A 269 -16.25 13.74 -13.75
CA ARG A 269 -15.63 14.81 -14.56
C ARG A 269 -15.24 14.35 -15.96
N GLU A 270 -14.83 13.08 -16.11
CA GLU A 270 -14.55 12.50 -17.43
C GLU A 270 -15.77 12.57 -18.35
N ILE A 271 -16.96 12.25 -17.84
CA ILE A 271 -18.20 12.31 -18.62
C ILE A 271 -18.58 13.74 -18.97
N GLU A 272 -18.46 14.67 -18.01
CA GLU A 272 -18.74 16.09 -18.24
C GLU A 272 -17.82 16.70 -19.30
N ALA A 273 -16.58 16.24 -19.37
CA ALA A 273 -15.60 16.64 -20.36
C ALA A 273 -15.66 15.81 -21.67
N ASN A 274 -16.55 14.81 -21.75
CA ASN A 274 -16.64 13.85 -22.86
C ASN A 274 -15.28 13.18 -23.17
N ILE A 275 -14.55 12.82 -22.11
CA ILE A 275 -13.23 12.18 -22.17
C ILE A 275 -13.40 10.69 -21.91
N LYS A 276 -12.95 9.87 -22.85
CA LYS A 276 -12.83 8.42 -22.66
C LYS A 276 -11.46 8.07 -22.04
N PRO A 277 -11.43 7.28 -20.95
CA PRO A 277 -10.18 6.80 -20.37
C PRO A 277 -9.56 5.65 -21.18
N ASP A 278 -8.26 5.39 -20.97
CA ASP A 278 -7.61 4.18 -21.46
C ASP A 278 -8.24 2.94 -20.76
N PRO A 279 -8.73 1.92 -21.50
CA PRO A 279 -9.50 0.81 -20.92
C PRO A 279 -8.72 0.04 -19.85
N ASP A 280 -7.43 -0.16 -20.05
CA ASP A 280 -6.60 -0.93 -19.12
C ASP A 280 -6.31 -0.13 -17.84
N ILE A 281 -6.06 1.18 -17.97
CA ILE A 281 -5.94 2.09 -16.82
C ILE A 281 -7.26 2.17 -16.06
N ASP A 282 -8.39 2.18 -16.78
CA ASP A 282 -9.72 2.22 -16.18
C ASP A 282 -10.02 1.01 -15.33
N ILE A 283 -9.79 -0.17 -15.89
CA ILE A 283 -10.00 -1.42 -15.15
C ILE A 283 -9.06 -1.51 -13.95
N TYR A 284 -7.78 -1.16 -14.12
CA TYR A 284 -6.84 -1.19 -13.00
C TYR A 284 -7.29 -0.26 -11.86
N MET A 285 -7.61 1.00 -12.16
CA MET A 285 -8.03 1.95 -11.14
C MET A 285 -9.33 1.49 -10.47
N LYS A 286 -10.32 1.04 -11.24
CA LYS A 286 -11.57 0.52 -10.67
C LYS A 286 -11.34 -0.71 -9.79
N ALA A 287 -10.53 -1.67 -10.24
CA ALA A 287 -10.22 -2.86 -9.47
C ALA A 287 -9.41 -2.56 -8.20
N ALA A 288 -8.51 -1.57 -8.24
CA ALA A 288 -7.80 -1.04 -7.07
C ALA A 288 -8.68 -0.26 -6.10
N THR A 289 -9.94 0.04 -6.45
CA THR A 289 -10.92 0.71 -5.56
C THR A 289 -12.13 -0.14 -5.21
N THR A 290 -12.18 -1.38 -5.71
CA THR A 290 -13.28 -2.30 -5.44
C THR A 290 -12.92 -3.17 -4.24
N GLU A 291 -13.75 -3.12 -3.20
CA GLU A 291 -13.58 -3.96 -2.01
C GLU A 291 -13.43 -5.45 -2.39
N GLY A 292 -12.46 -6.12 -1.76
CA GLY A 292 -12.11 -7.52 -2.03
C GLY A 292 -11.16 -7.72 -3.22
N GLN A 293 -11.33 -6.97 -4.31
CA GLN A 293 -10.45 -7.05 -5.48
C GLN A 293 -9.21 -6.15 -5.38
N GLU A 294 -9.30 -5.02 -4.67
CA GLU A 294 -8.16 -4.11 -4.42
C GLU A 294 -6.96 -4.89 -3.90
N ALA A 295 -7.15 -5.63 -2.81
CA ALA A 295 -6.09 -6.39 -2.17
C ALA A 295 -5.44 -7.39 -3.12
N THR A 296 -6.13 -7.84 -4.17
CA THR A 296 -5.58 -8.80 -5.11
C THR A 296 -4.81 -8.11 -6.23
N VAL A 297 -5.41 -7.09 -6.87
CA VAL A 297 -4.80 -6.36 -7.98
C VAL A 297 -3.60 -5.53 -7.53
N VAL A 298 -3.70 -4.84 -6.40
CA VAL A 298 -2.60 -4.05 -5.83
C VAL A 298 -1.44 -4.96 -5.43
N THR A 299 -1.72 -6.07 -4.73
CA THR A 299 -0.69 -7.06 -4.38
C THR A 299 0.01 -7.64 -5.61
N ASP A 300 -0.74 -8.04 -6.65
CA ASP A 300 -0.16 -8.59 -7.87
C ASP A 300 0.72 -7.55 -8.61
N TYR A 301 0.28 -6.30 -8.67
CA TYR A 301 1.05 -5.18 -9.21
C TYR A 301 2.35 -4.95 -8.41
N THR A 302 2.26 -4.88 -7.09
CA THR A 302 3.45 -4.61 -6.28
C THR A 302 4.44 -5.77 -6.32
N LEU A 303 3.98 -7.02 -6.22
CA LEU A 303 4.85 -8.19 -6.34
C LEU A 303 5.70 -8.10 -7.62
N LYS A 304 5.12 -7.61 -8.71
CA LYS A 304 5.82 -7.40 -9.97
C LYS A 304 6.79 -6.22 -9.92
N VAL A 305 6.35 -5.05 -9.45
CA VAL A 305 7.17 -3.82 -9.42
C VAL A 305 8.39 -3.96 -8.50
N LEU A 306 8.24 -4.67 -7.37
CA LEU A 306 9.33 -4.91 -6.43
C LEU A 306 10.19 -6.12 -6.78
N GLY A 307 9.87 -6.87 -7.85
CA GLY A 307 10.59 -8.10 -8.21
C GLY A 307 10.53 -9.16 -7.11
N LEU A 308 9.34 -9.32 -6.52
CA LEU A 308 9.00 -10.33 -5.51
C LEU A 308 8.11 -11.45 -6.09
N ASP A 309 7.80 -11.40 -7.38
CA ASP A 309 7.02 -12.37 -8.14
C ASP A 309 7.56 -13.80 -8.00
N VAL A 310 8.88 -13.98 -8.11
CA VAL A 310 9.53 -15.31 -7.99
C VAL A 310 9.37 -15.91 -6.59
N CYS A 311 9.28 -15.07 -5.55
CA CYS A 311 9.13 -15.51 -4.16
C CYS A 311 7.72 -15.29 -3.60
N ALA A 312 6.73 -14.96 -4.44
CA ALA A 312 5.39 -14.58 -3.99
C ALA A 312 4.74 -15.66 -3.10
N ASP A 313 4.91 -16.93 -3.48
CA ASP A 313 4.31 -18.07 -2.76
C ASP A 313 5.33 -18.79 -1.86
N THR A 314 6.44 -18.12 -1.52
CA THR A 314 7.42 -18.60 -0.54
C THR A 314 7.12 -18.03 0.84
N MET A 315 7.27 -18.84 1.89
CA MET A 315 7.15 -18.36 3.28
C MET A 315 8.15 -17.23 3.54
N VAL A 316 7.70 -16.18 4.24
CA VAL A 316 8.57 -15.07 4.66
C VAL A 316 9.68 -15.59 5.56
N GLY A 317 9.35 -16.54 6.45
CA GLY A 317 10.27 -17.14 7.40
C GLY A 317 10.65 -16.19 8.54
N ASP A 318 11.37 -16.75 9.50
CA ASP A 318 11.87 -16.04 10.69
C ASP A 318 13.27 -16.57 11.06
N GLU A 319 13.69 -16.41 12.31
CA GLU A 319 14.98 -16.95 12.78
C GLU A 319 15.02 -18.48 12.82
N MET A 320 13.87 -19.14 12.96
CA MET A 320 13.71 -20.58 13.13
C MET A 320 13.22 -21.28 11.85
N ILE A 321 12.51 -20.57 10.98
CA ILE A 321 11.89 -21.02 9.74
C ILE A 321 12.61 -20.38 8.57
N ARG A 322 13.17 -21.21 7.70
CA ARG A 322 13.78 -20.74 6.46
C ARG A 322 12.72 -20.09 5.56
N GLY A 323 12.99 -18.86 5.14
CA GLY A 323 12.15 -18.15 4.17
C GLY A 323 12.96 -17.37 3.14
N ILE A 324 12.48 -16.17 2.84
CA ILE A 324 13.05 -15.29 1.80
C ILE A 324 14.39 -14.68 2.23
N SER A 325 15.15 -14.15 1.26
CA SER A 325 16.40 -13.45 1.54
C SER A 325 16.17 -12.14 2.30
N GLY A 326 17.17 -11.66 3.03
CA GLY A 326 17.06 -10.39 3.78
C GLY A 326 16.74 -9.17 2.89
N GLY A 327 17.26 -9.13 1.66
CA GLY A 327 16.93 -8.07 0.69
C GLY A 327 15.51 -8.17 0.13
N GLN A 328 14.95 -9.38 0.01
CA GLN A 328 13.52 -9.57 -0.31
C GLN A 328 12.67 -9.14 0.88
N ARG A 329 13.02 -9.56 2.10
CA ARG A 329 12.32 -9.17 3.33
C ARG A 329 12.23 -7.66 3.50
N LYS A 330 13.30 -6.92 3.20
CA LYS A 330 13.26 -5.45 3.28
C LYS A 330 12.28 -4.81 2.30
N ARG A 331 12.16 -5.36 1.09
CA ARG A 331 11.17 -4.94 0.09
C ARG A 331 9.75 -5.24 0.56
N VAL A 332 9.52 -6.40 1.18
CA VAL A 332 8.22 -6.76 1.77
C VAL A 332 7.82 -5.78 2.89
N THR A 333 8.72 -5.50 3.84
CA THR A 333 8.45 -4.52 4.92
C THR A 333 8.15 -3.14 4.36
N THR A 334 8.84 -2.76 3.29
CA THR A 334 8.64 -1.46 2.65
C THR A 334 7.24 -1.38 2.05
N GLU A 335 6.81 -2.42 1.33
CA GLU A 335 5.47 -2.42 0.74
C GLU A 335 4.36 -2.43 1.78
N GLU A 336 4.48 -3.28 2.79
CA GLU A 336 3.49 -3.43 3.86
C GLU A 336 3.14 -2.06 4.49
N LEU A 337 4.10 -1.14 4.49
CA LEU A 337 3.97 0.20 5.02
C LEU A 337 3.68 1.29 3.96
N MET A 338 3.84 1.00 2.66
CA MET A 338 3.60 1.95 1.56
C MET A 338 2.20 1.90 1.01
N THR A 339 1.50 0.77 1.15
CA THR A 339 0.08 0.71 0.83
C THR A 339 -0.66 1.64 1.80
N ASP A 340 -1.49 2.53 1.27
CA ASP A 340 -2.07 3.64 2.03
C ASP A 340 -3.59 3.56 1.99
N GLY A 341 -4.23 2.95 2.97
CA GLY A 341 -5.68 2.90 3.09
C GLY A 341 -6.00 2.99 4.56
N ASN A 342 -6.75 4.01 4.97
CA ASN A 342 -7.29 4.05 6.32
C ASN A 342 -8.58 4.83 6.34
N ASN A 343 -9.69 4.11 6.45
CA ASN A 343 -10.84 4.55 7.23
C ASN A 343 -11.35 3.48 8.21
N GLU A 344 -10.88 2.23 8.14
CA GLU A 344 -11.30 1.18 9.08
C GLU A 344 -10.44 1.15 10.35
N SER A 345 -11.07 0.87 11.48
CA SER A 345 -10.35 0.62 12.73
C SER A 345 -9.91 -0.85 12.80
N VAL A 346 -8.76 -1.12 13.43
CA VAL A 346 -8.29 -2.51 13.67
C VAL A 346 -9.38 -3.37 14.34
N LYS A 347 -10.18 -2.76 15.23
CA LYS A 347 -11.33 -3.41 15.87
C LYS A 347 -12.40 -3.84 14.87
N GLU A 348 -12.69 -2.98 13.89
CA GLU A 348 -13.69 -3.23 12.86
C GLU A 348 -13.22 -4.31 11.88
N PHE A 349 -11.95 -4.25 11.46
CA PHE A 349 -11.33 -5.30 10.66
C PHE A 349 -11.33 -6.66 11.36
N VAL A 350 -10.92 -6.70 12.64
CA VAL A 350 -10.90 -7.94 13.44
C VAL A 350 -12.31 -8.52 13.62
N LYS A 351 -13.33 -7.66 13.73
CA LYS A 351 -14.73 -8.08 13.85
C LYS A 351 -15.31 -8.57 12.53
N SER A 352 -15.04 -7.89 11.41
CA SER A 352 -15.60 -8.21 10.09
C SER A 352 -14.92 -9.43 9.47
N TYR A 353 -13.59 -9.51 9.56
CA TYR A 353 -12.80 -10.54 8.89
C TYR A 353 -12.65 -11.81 9.72
N PHE A 354 -12.20 -11.67 10.96
CA PHE A 354 -11.99 -12.83 11.85
C PHE A 354 -13.23 -13.20 12.68
N GLY A 355 -14.28 -12.36 12.67
CA GLY A 355 -15.49 -12.60 13.43
C GLY A 355 -15.32 -12.44 14.95
N TYR A 356 -14.18 -11.91 15.42
CA TYR A 356 -13.93 -11.74 16.85
C TYR A 356 -14.83 -10.64 17.43
N LYS A 357 -15.83 -11.05 18.20
CA LYS A 357 -16.70 -10.14 18.95
C LYS A 357 -16.11 -9.91 20.34
N HIS A 358 -15.57 -8.70 20.57
CA HIS A 358 -15.08 -8.29 21.89
C HIS A 358 -16.17 -8.19 22.96
N ASP A 359 -17.45 -8.26 22.58
CA ASP A 359 -18.61 -8.17 23.47
C ASP A 359 -18.61 -9.28 24.55
N PHE A 360 -17.97 -10.43 24.27
CA PHE A 360 -17.92 -11.57 25.20
C PHE A 360 -16.63 -11.67 26.01
N LEU A 361 -15.63 -10.81 25.74
CA LEU A 361 -14.30 -10.91 26.37
C LEU A 361 -14.38 -10.75 27.90
N GLY A 362 -15.23 -9.82 28.37
CA GLY A 362 -15.49 -9.64 29.80
C GLY A 362 -16.16 -10.85 30.45
N VAL A 363 -17.09 -11.50 29.74
CA VAL A 363 -17.76 -12.73 30.22
C VAL A 363 -16.75 -13.87 30.32
N VAL A 364 -15.89 -14.04 29.31
CA VAL A 364 -14.81 -15.05 29.33
C VAL A 364 -13.85 -14.82 30.49
N ALA A 365 -13.42 -13.57 30.73
CA ALA A 365 -12.54 -13.25 31.84
C ALA A 365 -13.17 -13.59 33.20
N VAL A 366 -14.45 -13.27 33.39
CA VAL A 366 -15.21 -13.60 34.60
C VAL A 366 -15.36 -15.12 34.76
N VAL A 367 -15.62 -15.85 33.68
CA VAL A 367 -15.74 -17.32 33.70
C VAL A 367 -14.39 -17.96 34.05
N VAL A 368 -13.29 -17.52 33.45
CA VAL A 368 -11.95 -18.06 33.74
C VAL A 368 -11.55 -17.79 35.20
N ALA A 369 -11.76 -16.56 35.68
CA ALA A 369 -11.53 -16.22 37.09
C ALA A 369 -12.44 -17.03 38.02
N GLY A 370 -13.72 -17.19 37.65
CA GLY A 370 -14.69 -17.99 38.38
C GLY A 370 -14.29 -19.46 38.48
N ILE A 371 -13.81 -20.06 37.39
CA ILE A 371 -13.28 -21.44 37.38
C ILE A 371 -12.06 -21.55 38.30
N ALA A 372 -11.13 -20.60 38.26
CA ALA A 372 -9.96 -20.62 39.13
C ALA A 372 -10.34 -20.54 40.63
N VAL A 373 -11.29 -19.66 40.98
CA VAL A 373 -11.80 -19.54 42.35
C VAL A 373 -12.57 -20.79 42.77
N LEU A 374 -13.40 -21.35 41.89
CA LEU A 374 -14.11 -22.61 42.12
C LEU A 374 -13.13 -23.76 42.37
N PHE A 375 -12.06 -23.85 41.58
CA PHE A 375 -11.04 -24.89 41.73
C PHE A 375 -10.28 -24.72 43.05
N ALA A 376 -9.91 -23.49 43.41
CA ALA A 376 -9.26 -23.19 44.69
C ALA A 376 -10.19 -23.52 45.87
N PHE A 377 -11.49 -23.23 45.75
CA PHE A 377 -12.48 -23.56 46.75
C PHE A 377 -12.67 -25.07 46.90
N ILE A 378 -12.83 -25.81 45.80
CA ILE A 378 -12.91 -27.28 45.81
C ILE A 378 -11.64 -27.88 46.41
N PHE A 379 -10.47 -27.35 46.08
CA PHE A 379 -9.19 -27.80 46.62
C PHE A 379 -9.11 -27.56 48.14
N ALA A 380 -9.51 -26.38 48.62
CA ALA A 380 -9.53 -26.05 50.03
C ALA A 380 -10.54 -26.91 50.82
N VAL A 381 -11.73 -27.12 50.27
CA VAL A 381 -12.76 -28.02 50.86
C VAL A 381 -12.26 -29.45 50.86
N SER A 382 -11.64 -29.93 49.78
CA SER A 382 -11.07 -31.27 49.70
C SER A 382 -9.98 -31.47 50.75
N ILE A 383 -9.05 -30.53 50.94
CA ILE A 383 -8.06 -30.60 52.03
C ILE A 383 -8.72 -30.64 53.41
N LYS A 384 -9.76 -29.84 53.62
CA LYS A 384 -10.45 -29.77 54.92
C LYS A 384 -11.25 -31.04 55.22
N VAL A 385 -11.89 -31.63 54.21
CA VAL A 385 -12.74 -32.82 54.34
C VAL A 385 -11.90 -34.11 54.32
N PHE A 386 -10.87 -34.16 53.49
CA PHE A 386 -9.87 -35.26 53.44
C PHE A 386 -8.70 -35.03 54.40
N ASN A 387 -8.86 -34.21 55.44
CA ASN A 387 -7.88 -34.11 56.52
C ASN A 387 -7.91 -35.44 57.31
N PHE A 388 -7.20 -36.43 56.75
CA PHE A 388 -6.98 -37.79 57.22
C PHE A 388 -5.97 -37.75 58.37
N GLN A 389 -6.23 -36.92 59.38
CA GLN A 389 -5.60 -36.98 60.69
C GLN A 389 -6.68 -37.00 61.77
N ARG A 390 -7.43 -38.11 61.78
CA ARG A 390 -7.90 -38.68 63.03
C ARG A 390 -7.38 -40.12 63.11
N ARG A 391 -6.27 -40.23 63.85
CA ARG A 391 -5.65 -41.42 64.48
C ARG A 391 -5.43 -42.66 63.63
#